data_AF-A0A3A4ZF31-F1
#
_entry.id   AF-A0A3A4ZF31-F1
#
_cell.length_a   1.000
_cell.length_b   1.000
_cell.length_c   1.000
_cell.angle_alpha   90.00
_cell.angle_beta   90.00
_cell.angle_gamma   90.00
#
_symmetry.space_group_name_H-M   'P 1'
#
loop_
_entity.id
_entity.type
_entity.pdbx_description
1 polymer ?
#
loop_
_entity_poly.entity_id
_entity_poly.type
_entity_poly.pdbx_seq_one_letter_code
_entity_poly.pdbx_strand_id
1 'polypeptide(L)'
;MGNKQDLNNAFRTLRQRGFFARQNFEDCMSCACAALPEGDFQGYIYYHQQDAARLREKNGCMIRFCEGKLPAREVGVSAVVALQEFGVHTEWNQDPSRAIFIKLEVPLETALSTLFGKDRM
;
A
#
# COMPACT_ATOMS: atom_id res chain seq x y z
N MET A 1 -11.22 -2.81 12.12
CA MET A 1 -10.60 -3.58 11.02
C MET A 1 -10.66 -2.67 9.80
N GLY A 2 -9.53 -2.46 9.12
CA GLY A 2 -9.32 -1.43 8.09
C GLY A 2 -8.29 -0.36 8.48
N ASN A 3 -7.32 -0.64 9.36
CA ASN A 3 -6.38 0.37 9.89
C ASN A 3 -4.94 0.22 9.34
N LYS A 4 -4.02 1.08 9.78
CA LYS A 4 -2.59 1.02 9.38
C LYS A 4 -1.90 -0.31 9.73
N GLN A 5 -2.38 -1.01 10.75
CA GLN A 5 -1.85 -2.33 11.12
C GLN A 5 -2.18 -3.40 10.06
N ASP A 6 -3.35 -3.31 9.44
CA ASP A 6 -3.77 -4.23 8.38
C ASP A 6 -2.90 -4.05 7.13
N LEU A 7 -2.60 -2.80 6.75
CA LEU A 7 -1.63 -2.50 5.69
C LEU A 7 -0.24 -3.04 6.01
N ASN A 8 0.22 -2.89 7.26
CA ASN A 8 1.50 -3.45 7.70
C ASN A 8 1.53 -4.99 7.59
N ASN A 9 0.42 -5.65 7.92
CA ASN A 9 0.29 -7.10 7.84
C ASN A 9 0.27 -7.58 6.38
N ALA A 10 -0.44 -6.88 5.50
CA ALA A 10 -0.43 -7.17 4.06
C ALA A 10 0.99 -7.09 3.47
N PHE A 11 1.73 -6.01 3.77
CA PHE A 11 3.11 -5.87 3.31
C PHE A 11 4.06 -6.92 3.91
N ARG A 12 3.81 -7.36 5.15
CA ARG A 12 4.57 -8.47 5.75
C ARG A 12 4.32 -9.78 5.01
N THR A 13 3.07 -10.08 4.70
CA THR A 13 2.66 -11.27 3.97
C THR A 13 3.26 -11.29 2.56
N LEU A 14 3.28 -10.17 1.85
CA LEU A 14 3.94 -10.07 0.54
C LEU A 14 5.44 -10.41 0.62
N ARG A 15 6.15 -9.93 1.65
CA ARG A 15 7.56 -10.31 1.85
C ARG A 15 7.73 -11.81 2.12
N GLN A 16 6.85 -12.41 2.91
CA GLN A 16 6.87 -13.85 3.16
C GLN A 16 6.60 -14.67 1.89
N ARG A 17 5.84 -14.12 0.94
CA ARG A 17 5.58 -14.71 -0.39
C ARG A 17 6.71 -14.47 -1.40
N GLY A 18 7.82 -13.84 -1.00
CA GLY A 18 9.00 -13.62 -1.86
C GLY A 18 8.93 -12.36 -2.73
N PHE A 19 8.04 -11.42 -2.42
CA PHE A 19 8.03 -10.10 -3.06
C PHE A 19 8.96 -9.13 -2.33
N PHE A 20 9.60 -8.23 -3.07
CA PHE A 20 10.13 -7.03 -2.48
C PHE A 20 8.97 -6.09 -2.16
N ALA A 21 8.59 -6.00 -0.88
CA ALA A 21 7.47 -5.16 -0.46
C ALA A 21 7.89 -4.13 0.60
N ARG A 22 7.91 -2.84 0.22
CA ARG A 22 8.37 -1.73 1.08
C ARG A 22 7.32 -0.63 1.21
N GLN A 23 7.22 -0.11 2.43
CA GLN A 23 6.34 0.99 2.78
C GLN A 23 7.15 2.28 2.94
N ASN A 24 6.64 3.42 2.50
CA ASN A 24 7.34 4.71 2.52
C ASN A 24 8.69 4.67 1.77
N PHE A 25 8.70 4.05 0.59
CA PHE A 25 9.93 3.78 -0.16
C PHE A 25 10.18 4.86 -1.21
N GLU A 26 11.26 5.61 -1.00
CA GLU A 26 11.71 6.74 -1.84
C GLU A 26 10.63 7.82 -2.06
N ASP A 27 11.06 8.98 -2.52
CA ASP A 27 10.22 10.17 -2.71
C ASP A 27 9.83 10.40 -4.18
N CYS A 28 10.50 9.71 -5.12
CA CYS A 28 10.35 9.92 -6.55
C CYS A 28 10.43 8.60 -7.35
N MET A 29 9.74 8.53 -8.50
CA MET A 29 9.72 7.32 -9.35
C MET A 29 11.13 6.91 -9.82
N SER A 30 11.95 7.88 -10.23
CA SER A 30 13.33 7.63 -10.67
C SER A 30 14.23 7.15 -9.52
N CYS A 31 13.98 7.63 -8.30
CA CYS A 31 14.65 7.22 -7.07
C CYS A 31 14.28 5.77 -6.75
N ALA A 32 12.98 5.44 -6.83
CA ALA A 32 12.50 4.08 -6.64
C ALA A 32 13.12 3.11 -7.64
N CYS A 33 13.17 3.45 -8.94
CA CYS A 33 13.82 2.62 -9.98
C CYS A 33 15.31 2.39 -9.70
N ALA A 34 16.05 3.41 -9.24
CA ALA A 34 17.47 3.30 -8.93
C ALA A 34 17.73 2.51 -7.64
N ALA A 35 16.77 2.48 -6.72
CA ALA A 35 16.88 1.83 -5.42
C ALA A 35 16.30 0.41 -5.39
N LEU A 36 15.68 -0.07 -6.48
CA LEU A 36 15.25 -1.47 -6.55
C LEU A 36 16.49 -2.37 -6.49
N PRO A 37 16.64 -3.20 -5.45
CA PRO A 37 17.76 -4.10 -5.37
C PRO A 37 17.68 -5.12 -6.50
N GLU A 38 18.81 -5.42 -7.14
CA GLU A 38 18.92 -6.64 -7.93
C GLU A 38 18.69 -7.83 -7.00
N GLY A 39 17.78 -8.74 -7.39
CA GLY A 39 17.42 -9.84 -6.52
C GLY A 39 16.39 -10.80 -7.11
N ASP A 40 16.28 -11.94 -6.44
CA ASP A 40 15.47 -13.09 -6.87
C ASP A 40 13.99 -12.97 -6.44
N PHE A 41 13.39 -11.80 -6.64
CA PHE A 41 12.04 -11.47 -6.15
C PHE A 41 10.94 -11.82 -7.16
N GLN A 42 9.77 -12.21 -6.66
CA GLN A 42 8.59 -12.45 -7.49
C GLN A 42 8.12 -11.16 -8.21
N GLY A 43 8.31 -10.03 -7.56
CA GLY A 43 8.02 -8.69 -8.07
C GLY A 43 8.25 -7.66 -6.99
N TYR A 44 8.13 -6.39 -7.34
CA TYR A 44 8.35 -5.27 -6.43
C TYR A 44 7.03 -4.54 -6.20
N ILE A 45 6.74 -4.22 -4.94
CA ILE A 45 5.50 -3.57 -4.51
C ILE A 45 5.86 -2.51 -3.47
N TYR A 46 5.45 -1.26 -3.69
CA TYR A 46 5.79 -0.19 -2.79
C TYR A 46 4.83 0.99 -2.85
N TYR A 47 4.91 1.89 -1.87
CA TYR A 47 4.30 3.21 -1.94
C TYR A 47 5.28 4.27 -1.41
N HIS A 48 5.22 5.48 -1.98
CA HIS A 48 6.20 6.54 -1.69
C HIS A 48 5.96 7.21 -0.33
N GLN A 49 7.00 7.86 0.19
CA GLN A 49 6.92 8.64 1.42
C GLN A 49 5.91 9.80 1.35
N GLN A 50 5.73 10.41 0.17
CA GLN A 50 4.72 11.46 -0.05
C GLN A 50 3.27 10.93 0.06
N ASP A 51 3.05 9.68 -0.36
CA ASP A 51 1.74 9.04 -0.22
C ASP A 51 1.45 8.65 1.23
N ALA A 52 2.46 8.50 2.09
CA ALA A 52 2.31 8.29 3.53
C ALA A 52 1.73 9.51 4.27
N ALA A 53 2.00 10.73 3.77
CA ALA A 53 1.39 11.96 4.27
C ALA A 53 -0.09 12.01 3.86
N ARG A 54 -0.40 11.70 2.60
CA ARG A 54 -1.78 11.57 2.11
C ARG A 54 -2.57 10.47 2.82
N LEU A 55 -1.92 9.38 3.19
CA LEU A 55 -2.51 8.31 4.02
C LEU A 55 -2.98 8.82 5.38
N ARG A 56 -2.25 9.76 5.98
CA ARG A 56 -2.61 10.38 7.26
C ARG A 56 -3.71 11.44 7.12
N GLU A 57 -3.72 12.17 6.01
CA GLU A 57 -4.64 13.31 5.82
C GLU A 57 -5.95 12.92 5.13
N LYS A 58 -5.91 11.94 4.23
CA LYS A 58 -6.99 11.59 3.30
C LYS A 58 -7.36 10.12 3.33
N ASN A 59 -6.74 9.32 4.20
CA ASN A 59 -6.93 7.88 4.31
C ASN A 59 -6.72 7.10 3.00
N GLY A 60 -5.99 7.67 2.05
CA GLY A 60 -5.80 7.08 0.72
C GLY A 60 -4.34 7.12 0.29
N CYS A 61 -3.93 6.12 -0.49
CA CYS A 61 -2.56 6.00 -1.00
C CYS A 61 -2.52 5.22 -2.32
N MET A 62 -1.50 5.49 -3.12
CA MET A 62 -1.23 4.74 -4.35
C MET A 62 -0.14 3.70 -4.09
N ILE A 63 -0.45 2.43 -4.35
CA ILE A 63 0.50 1.33 -4.35
C ILE A 63 1.00 1.13 -5.78
N ARG A 64 2.32 1.21 -5.95
CA ARG A 64 3.02 0.95 -7.20
C ARG A 64 3.62 -0.43 -7.17
N PHE A 65 3.78 -1.00 -8.36
CA PHE A 65 4.39 -2.31 -8.53
C PHE A 65 5.08 -2.39 -9.89
N CYS A 66 6.06 -3.28 -9.98
CA CYS A 66 6.71 -3.65 -11.24
C CYS A 66 7.04 -5.14 -11.26
N GLU A 67 7.32 -5.63 -12.46
CA GLU A 67 7.68 -7.04 -12.69
C GLU A 67 8.96 -7.45 -11.96
N GLY A 68 9.03 -8.74 -11.66
CA GLY A 68 10.25 -9.42 -11.23
C GLY A 68 10.30 -10.75 -11.98
N LYS A 69 10.24 -11.87 -11.27
CA LYS A 69 9.98 -13.17 -11.90
C LYS A 69 8.58 -13.26 -12.52
N LEU A 70 7.60 -12.60 -11.90
CA LEU A 70 6.24 -12.56 -12.39
C LEU A 70 6.01 -11.34 -13.28
N PRO A 71 5.18 -11.47 -14.33
CA PRO A 71 4.70 -10.32 -15.10
C PRO A 71 4.04 -9.27 -14.22
N ALA A 72 4.19 -7.99 -14.56
CA ALA A 72 3.68 -6.87 -13.75
C ALA A 72 2.20 -7.01 -13.37
N ARG A 73 1.34 -7.54 -14.26
CA ARG A 73 -0.08 -7.78 -13.96
C ARG A 73 -0.27 -8.78 -12.82
N GLU A 74 0.51 -9.86 -12.80
CA GLU A 74 0.44 -10.89 -11.75
C GLU A 74 0.98 -10.37 -10.41
N VAL A 75 1.99 -9.49 -10.45
CA VAL A 75 2.45 -8.76 -9.26
C VAL A 75 1.33 -7.87 -8.70
N GLY A 76 0.65 -7.10 -9.56
CA GLY A 76 -0.48 -6.27 -9.16
C GLY A 76 -1.65 -7.07 -8.57
N VAL A 77 -1.99 -8.22 -9.18
CA VAL A 77 -3.01 -9.14 -8.63
C VAL A 77 -2.58 -9.66 -7.27
N SER A 78 -1.33 -10.08 -7.11
CA SER A 78 -0.79 -10.57 -5.83
C SER A 78 -0.84 -9.49 -4.74
N ALA A 79 -0.57 -8.23 -5.10
CA ALA A 79 -0.70 -7.10 -4.21
C ALA A 79 -2.15 -6.91 -3.75
N VAL A 80 -3.12 -6.89 -4.68
CA VAL A 80 -4.55 -6.73 -4.37
C VAL A 80 -5.04 -7.85 -3.46
N VAL A 81 -4.73 -9.11 -3.78
CA VAL A 81 -5.13 -10.26 -2.96
C VAL A 81 -4.58 -10.13 -1.54
N ALA A 82 -3.28 -9.84 -1.38
CA ALA A 82 -2.68 -9.68 -0.07
C ALA A 82 -3.25 -8.49 0.72
N LEU A 83 -3.65 -7.40 0.06
CA LEU A 83 -4.29 -6.25 0.71
C LEU A 83 -5.71 -6.59 1.19
N GLN A 84 -6.49 -7.25 0.34
CA GLN A 84 -7.87 -7.63 0.64
C GLN A 84 -7.97 -8.73 1.71
N GLU A 85 -6.99 -9.63 1.82
CA GLU A 85 -6.89 -10.61 2.92
C GLU A 85 -6.93 -9.96 4.31
N PHE A 86 -6.46 -8.70 4.44
CA PHE A 86 -6.48 -7.94 5.69
C PHE A 86 -7.55 -6.83 5.69
N GLY A 87 -8.50 -6.87 4.76
CA GLY A 87 -9.61 -5.91 4.71
C GLY A 87 -9.22 -4.51 4.23
N VAL A 88 -8.09 -4.35 3.54
CA VAL A 88 -7.73 -3.08 2.90
C VAL A 88 -8.53 -2.94 1.61
N HIS A 89 -9.31 -1.86 1.49
CA HIS A 89 -10.05 -1.57 0.27
C HIS A 89 -9.10 -1.17 -0.86
N THR A 90 -9.30 -1.76 -2.04
CA THR A 90 -8.45 -1.54 -3.23
C THR A 90 -9.29 -1.17 -4.45
N GLU A 91 -8.84 -0.20 -5.22
CA GLU A 91 -9.38 0.14 -6.54
C GLU A 91 -8.27 -0.02 -7.58
N TRP A 92 -8.44 -0.98 -8.49
CA TRP A 92 -7.54 -1.22 -9.60
C TRP A 92 -8.25 -1.99 -10.71
N ASN A 93 -8.03 -1.60 -11.96
CA ASN A 93 -8.68 -2.18 -13.15
C ASN A 93 -7.87 -3.31 -13.80
N GLN A 94 -6.88 -3.86 -13.11
CA GLN A 94 -5.94 -4.87 -13.61
C GLN A 94 -5.01 -4.42 -14.74
N ASP A 95 -4.93 -3.12 -15.03
CA ASP A 95 -3.97 -2.55 -15.96
C ASP A 95 -2.59 -2.43 -15.28
N PRO A 96 -1.55 -3.15 -15.74
CA PRO A 96 -0.23 -3.13 -15.11
C PRO A 96 0.48 -1.78 -15.24
N SER A 97 0.01 -0.87 -16.11
CA SER A 97 0.54 0.49 -16.21
C SER A 97 -0.04 1.45 -15.15
N ARG A 98 -1.04 1.01 -14.39
CA ARG A 98 -1.76 1.82 -13.39
C ARG A 98 -1.44 1.36 -11.97
N ALA A 99 -1.25 2.32 -11.08
CA ALA A 99 -1.13 2.05 -9.65
C ALA A 99 -2.45 1.55 -9.05
N ILE A 100 -2.38 0.81 -7.96
CA ILE A 100 -3.55 0.40 -7.16
C ILE A 100 -3.84 1.52 -6.16
N PHE A 101 -5.05 2.06 -6.16
CA PHE A 101 -5.47 2.95 -5.09
C PHE A 101 -5.95 2.13 -3.90
N ILE A 102 -5.53 2.52 -2.69
CA ILE A 102 -6.06 1.95 -1.44
C ILE A 102 -6.79 3.00 -0.62
N LYS A 103 -7.78 2.55 0.12
CA LYS A 103 -8.47 3.35 1.14
C LYS A 103 -8.41 2.62 2.48
N LEU A 104 -7.93 3.31 3.50
CA LEU A 104 -8.01 2.84 4.88
C LEU A 104 -9.28 3.36 5.52
N GLU A 105 -9.96 2.48 6.26
CA GLU A 105 -11.07 2.92 7.09
C GLU A 105 -10.52 3.64 8.33
N VAL A 106 -11.10 4.79 8.68
CA VAL A 106 -10.90 5.35 10.01
C VAL A 106 -11.83 4.60 10.96
N PRO A 107 -11.33 4.05 12.08
CA PRO A 107 -12.21 3.53 13.12
C PRO A 107 -13.25 4.59 13.51
N LEU A 108 -14.51 4.19 13.65
CA LEU A 108 -15.61 5.10 13.99
C LEU A 108 -15.31 5.93 15.24
N GLU A 109 -14.61 5.36 16.22
CA GLU A 109 -14.18 6.04 17.45
C GLU A 109 -13.26 7.24 17.18
N THR A 110 -12.37 7.11 16.20
CA THR A 110 -11.50 8.21 15.73
C THR A 110 -12.31 9.24 14.95
N ALA A 111 -13.21 8.80 14.07
CA ALA A 111 -14.07 9.69 13.29
C ALA A 111 -15.00 10.53 14.20
N LEU A 112 -15.58 9.92 15.23
CA LEU A 112 -16.44 10.58 16.22
C LEU A 112 -15.65 11.60 17.06
N SER A 113 -14.43 11.27 17.49
CA SER A 113 -13.59 12.20 18.26
C SER A 113 -13.19 13.45 17.45
N THR A 114 -12.98 13.29 16.14
CA THR A 114 -12.72 14.42 15.23
C THR A 114 -13.97 15.24 14.95
N LEU A 115 -15.12 14.59 14.76
CA LEU A 115 -16.39 15.26 14.46
C LEU A 115 -16.99 16.00 15.67
N PHE A 116 -16.80 15.47 16.88
CA PHE A 116 -17.39 16.03 18.09
C PHE A 116 -16.46 16.94 18.90
N GLY A 117 -15.23 17.17 18.43
CA GLY A 117 -14.29 18.09 19.06
C GLY A 117 -13.79 17.59 20.41
N LYS A 118 -12.49 17.69 20.64
CA LYS A 118 -11.86 17.37 21.92
C LYS A 118 -12.06 18.54 22.90
N ASP A 119 -13.30 19.01 23.05
CA ASP A 119 -13.68 20.06 24.00
C ASP A 119 -14.81 19.55 24.87
N ARG A 120 -14.42 18.90 25.98
CA ARG A 120 -15.02 18.93 27.32
C ARG A 120 -14.44 17.78 28.14
N MET A 121 -13.30 18.04 28.77
CA MET A 121 -13.08 17.95 30.23
C MET A 121 -11.62 18.27 30.52
#